data_AF-A0A7R9FCG3-F1
#
_entry.id   AF-A0A7R9FCG3-F1
#
_cell.length_a   1.000
_cell.length_b   1.000
_cell.length_c   1.000
_cell.angle_alpha   90.00
_cell.angle_beta   90.00
_cell.angle_gamma   90.00
#
_symmetry.space_group_name_H-M   'P 1'
#
loop_
_entity.id
_entity.type
_entity.pdbx_description
1 polymer ?
#
loop_
_entity_poly.entity_id
_entity_poly.type
_entity_poly.pdbx_seq_one_letter_code
_entity_poly.pdbx_strand_id
1 'polypeptide(L)'
;VAPLLTVILILVSQHAEVQVTLLFGTEAMKIALQEQLLKQRGNSPTFLEWVVVIYVLGFIWEETMEISREGMRCYLRNMWNFIDFTRNSLYVGTTLLRVAAYVQQCREISKDPATAYIPREQWDDFDPQLVAEGLFAAANVFSALKLVHLFSINPHLGPLQISLGRMVIDIVKFFFIYSLVLFAFACGLNQLLGYFADLERVRCYHLPGGIPDWENNGDACMKWRRFGK
;
A
#
# COMPACT_ATOMS: atom_id res chain seq x y z
N VAL A 1 -8.76 23.27 -1.51
CA VAL A 1 -7.60 22.64 -0.83
C VAL A 1 -7.48 21.16 -1.19
N ALA A 2 -8.51 20.33 -1.01
CA ALA A 2 -8.51 18.91 -1.41
C ALA A 2 -8.05 18.61 -2.87
N PRO A 3 -8.51 19.31 -3.92
CA PRO A 3 -8.07 19.01 -5.30
C PRO A 3 -6.59 19.33 -5.55
N LEU A 4 -6.04 20.31 -4.83
CA LEU A 4 -4.62 20.68 -4.93
C LEU A 4 -3.73 19.60 -4.33
N LEU A 5 -4.11 19.04 -3.17
CA LEU A 5 -3.40 17.92 -2.55
C LEU A 5 -3.35 16.72 -3.50
N THR A 6 -4.49 16.34 -4.08
CA THR A 6 -4.54 15.19 -5.00
C THR A 6 -3.65 15.40 -6.23
N VAL A 7 -3.55 16.62 -6.76
CA VAL A 7 -2.64 16.92 -7.88
C VAL A 7 -1.18 16.80 -7.45
N ILE A 8 -0.82 17.32 -6.27
CA ILE A 8 0.54 17.18 -5.71
C ILE A 8 0.90 15.70 -5.50
N LEU A 9 -0.03 14.89 -4.98
CA LEU A 9 0.16 13.46 -4.79
C LEU A 9 0.30 12.70 -6.11
N ILE A 10 -0.43 13.09 -7.15
CA ILE A 10 -0.25 12.55 -8.51
C ILE A 10 1.16 12.87 -9.01
N LEU A 11 1.64 14.10 -8.83
CA LEU A 11 3.00 14.50 -9.23
C LEU A 11 4.08 13.71 -8.47
N VAL A 12 3.91 13.49 -7.17
CA VAL A 12 4.81 12.64 -6.35
C VAL A 12 4.76 11.20 -6.84
N SER A 13 3.56 10.65 -7.07
CA SER A 13 3.36 9.27 -7.52
C SER A 13 3.95 8.98 -8.90
N GLN A 14 4.06 9.99 -9.77
CA GLN A 14 4.68 9.86 -11.09
C GLN A 14 6.20 10.09 -11.07
N HIS A 15 6.80 10.30 -9.89
CA HIS A 15 8.20 10.72 -9.76
C HIS A 15 8.52 11.91 -10.67
N ALA A 16 7.63 12.91 -10.71
CA ALA A 16 7.73 14.02 -11.64
C ALA A 16 9.08 14.76 -11.53
N GLU A 17 9.67 14.82 -10.34
CA GLU A 17 11.00 15.42 -10.13
C GLU A 17 12.14 14.68 -10.88
N VAL A 18 12.07 13.35 -10.96
CA VAL A 18 13.03 12.53 -11.70
C VAL A 18 12.85 12.78 -13.20
N GLN A 19 11.59 12.79 -13.66
CA GLN A 19 11.27 13.04 -15.08
C GLN A 19 11.68 14.46 -15.52
N VAL A 20 11.41 15.47 -14.68
CA VAL A 20 11.80 16.86 -14.94
C VAL A 20 13.33 16.99 -14.98
N THR A 21 14.04 16.34 -14.07
CA THR A 21 15.52 16.36 -14.05
C THR A 21 16.11 15.66 -15.28
N LEU A 22 15.49 14.59 -15.76
CA LEU A 22 15.92 13.91 -16.98
C LEU A 22 15.66 14.75 -18.25
N LEU A 23 14.54 15.47 -18.33
CA LEU A 23 14.16 16.26 -19.50
C LEU A 23 14.83 17.63 -19.57
N PHE A 24 14.95 18.33 -18.43
CA PHE A 24 15.38 19.72 -18.35
C PHE A 24 16.64 19.92 -17.50
N GLY A 25 17.18 18.87 -16.87
CA GLY A 25 18.35 18.96 -16.01
C GLY A 25 19.65 19.15 -16.78
N THR A 26 20.61 19.80 -16.12
CA THR A 26 21.99 19.93 -16.59
C THR A 26 22.70 18.57 -16.58
N GLU A 27 23.77 18.39 -17.37
CA GLU A 27 24.52 17.13 -17.42
C GLU A 27 25.06 16.70 -16.04
N ALA A 28 25.49 17.65 -15.21
CA ALA A 28 25.89 17.37 -13.83
C ALA A 28 24.73 16.83 -12.96
N MET A 29 23.51 17.35 -13.14
CA MET A 29 22.33 16.84 -12.43
C MET A 29 21.95 15.43 -12.90
N LYS A 30 22.10 15.13 -14.19
CA LYS A 30 21.82 13.79 -14.72
C LYS A 30 22.79 12.75 -14.17
N ILE A 31 24.08 13.08 -14.07
CA ILE A 31 25.10 12.20 -13.50
C ILE A 31 24.83 11.96 -12.00
N ALA A 32 24.54 13.01 -11.23
CA ALA A 32 24.18 12.88 -9.82
C ALA A 32 22.91 12.03 -9.63
N LEU A 33 21.92 12.17 -10.51
CA LEU A 33 20.70 11.37 -10.50
C LEU A 33 21.00 9.89 -10.79
N GLN A 34 21.85 9.57 -11.76
CA GLN A 34 22.27 8.19 -12.02
C GLN A 34 22.97 7.56 -10.81
N GLU A 35 23.83 8.30 -10.12
CA GLU A 35 24.48 7.85 -8.89
C GLU A 35 23.45 7.58 -7.78
N GLN A 36 22.44 8.44 -7.63
CA GLN A 36 21.34 8.22 -6.69
C GLN A 36 20.44 7.03 -7.07
N LEU A 37 20.23 6.77 -8.36
CA LEU A 37 19.47 5.60 -8.81
C LEU A 37 20.20 4.28 -8.56
N LEU A 38 21.54 4.30 -8.60
CA LEU A 38 22.37 3.16 -8.20
C LEU A 38 22.34 2.94 -6.69
N LYS A 39 22.24 4.02 -5.91
CA LYS A 39 22.06 3.96 -4.47
C LYS A 39 20.59 3.76 -4.11
N GLN A 40 20.13 2.51 -4.05
CA GLN A 40 18.72 2.22 -3.80
C GLN A 40 18.32 2.31 -2.32
N ARG A 41 19.27 2.27 -1.38
CA ARG A 41 19.02 2.35 0.08
C ARG A 41 19.56 3.63 0.72
N GLY A 42 18.84 4.15 1.72
CA GLY A 42 19.26 5.29 2.53
C GLY A 42 19.20 6.64 1.81
N ASN A 43 18.32 6.76 0.82
CA ASN A 43 18.10 8.03 0.12
C ASN A 43 17.32 9.00 1.02
N SER A 44 17.75 10.26 1.00
CA SER A 44 17.05 11.33 1.70
C SER A 44 15.67 11.58 1.07
N PRO A 45 14.67 12.01 1.85
CA PRO A 45 13.36 12.36 1.30
C PRO A 45 13.49 13.42 0.21
N THR A 46 12.71 13.27 -0.85
CA THR A 46 12.76 14.19 -1.98
C THR A 46 12.07 15.51 -1.65
N PHE A 47 12.29 16.55 -2.46
CA PHE A 47 11.67 17.85 -2.21
C PHE A 47 10.14 17.76 -2.24
N LEU A 48 9.59 16.97 -3.17
CA LEU A 48 8.15 16.74 -3.24
C LEU A 48 7.62 15.99 -2.00
N GLU A 49 8.36 15.00 -1.49
CA GLU A 49 7.99 14.31 -0.24
C GLU A 49 7.94 15.28 0.95
N TRP A 50 8.88 16.23 1.05
CA TRP A 50 8.85 17.28 2.09
C TRP A 50 7.61 18.17 1.99
N VAL A 51 7.25 18.57 0.76
CA VAL A 51 6.01 19.34 0.53
C VAL A 51 4.79 18.52 0.99
N VAL A 52 4.72 17.24 0.66
CA VAL A 52 3.63 16.35 1.10
C VAL A 52 3.55 16.28 2.62
N VAL A 53 4.67 16.13 3.32
CA VAL A 53 4.70 16.10 4.80
C VAL A 53 4.11 17.37 5.41
N ILE A 54 4.47 18.55 4.88
CA ILE A 54 3.92 19.83 5.35
C ILE A 54 2.40 19.88 5.15
N TYR A 55 1.92 19.44 3.98
CA TYR A 55 0.47 19.39 3.71
C TYR A 55 -0.25 18.43 4.64
N VAL A 56 0.29 17.22 4.84
CA VAL A 56 -0.28 16.20 5.73
C VAL A 56 -0.38 16.71 7.16
N LEU A 57 0.64 17.42 7.67
CA LEU A 57 0.59 18.04 9.00
C LEU A 57 -0.56 19.06 9.13
N GLY A 58 -0.80 19.85 8.09
CA GLY A 58 -1.94 20.76 8.02
C GLY A 58 -3.28 20.04 8.13
N PHE A 59 -3.46 18.95 7.39
CA PHE A 59 -4.68 18.12 7.45
C PHE A 59 -4.85 17.43 8.81
N ILE A 60 -3.76 16.93 9.41
CA ILE A 60 -3.82 16.33 10.75
C ILE A 60 -4.26 17.37 11.79
N TRP A 61 -3.72 18.58 11.70
CA TRP A 61 -4.08 19.67 12.59
C TRP A 61 -5.57 20.05 12.48
N GLU A 62 -6.05 20.21 11.24
CA GLU A 62 -7.47 20.51 10.96
C GLU A 62 -8.40 19.45 11.56
N GLU A 63 -8.14 18.17 11.29
CA GLU A 63 -8.96 17.07 11.80
C GLU A 63 -8.87 16.94 13.33
N THR A 64 -7.69 17.17 13.92
CA THR A 64 -7.53 17.11 15.38
C THR A 64 -8.36 18.20 16.08
N MET A 65 -8.44 19.39 15.48
CA MET A 65 -9.30 20.47 15.97
C MET A 65 -10.79 20.12 15.83
N GLU A 66 -11.20 19.51 14.72
CA GLU A 66 -12.60 19.06 14.52
C GLU A 66 -12.99 18.00 15.56
N ILE A 67 -12.17 16.96 15.72
CA ILE A 67 -12.36 15.91 16.73
C ILE A 67 -12.45 16.48 18.14
N SER A 68 -11.63 17.49 18.45
CA SER A 68 -11.64 18.15 19.77
C SER A 68 -12.92 18.96 20.02
N ARG A 69 -13.57 19.49 18.97
CA ARG A 69 -14.81 20.28 19.08
C ARG A 69 -16.06 19.41 19.14
N GLU A 70 -16.14 18.37 18.31
CA GLU A 70 -17.33 17.52 18.17
C GLU A 70 -17.31 16.27 19.05
N GLY A 71 -16.12 15.81 19.43
CA GLY A 71 -15.90 14.55 20.14
C GLY A 71 -15.80 13.34 19.20
N MET A 72 -14.87 12.43 19.52
CA MET A 72 -14.49 11.28 18.67
C MET A 72 -15.67 10.40 18.22
N ARG A 73 -16.63 10.11 19.10
CA ARG A 73 -17.76 9.22 18.79
C ARG A 73 -18.74 9.83 17.78
N CYS A 74 -18.98 11.14 17.88
CA CYS A 74 -19.86 11.85 16.96
C CYS A 74 -19.18 12.00 15.59
N TYR A 75 -17.89 12.33 15.60
CA TYR A 75 -17.06 12.48 14.41
C TYR A 75 -17.01 11.19 13.57
N LEU A 76 -16.69 10.03 14.19
CA LEU A 76 -16.56 8.76 13.45
C LEU A 76 -17.89 8.17 12.94
N ARG A 77 -19.04 8.72 13.35
CA ARG A 77 -20.34 8.31 12.81
C ARG A 77 -20.53 8.79 11.37
N ASN A 78 -19.83 9.84 10.96
CA ASN A 78 -19.81 10.28 9.58
C ASN A 78 -18.81 9.44 8.77
N MET A 79 -19.30 8.72 7.76
CA MET A 79 -18.47 7.85 6.90
C MET A 79 -17.33 8.63 6.22
N TRP A 80 -17.54 9.91 5.89
CA TRP A 80 -16.51 10.73 5.25
C TRP A 80 -15.38 11.10 6.21
N ASN A 81 -15.72 11.47 7.44
CA ASN A 81 -14.76 11.75 8.50
C ASN A 81 -13.97 10.49 8.86
N PHE A 82 -14.59 9.31 8.82
CA PHE A 82 -13.88 8.04 8.95
C PHE A 82 -12.84 7.82 7.84
N ILE A 83 -13.16 8.18 6.58
CA ILE A 83 -12.23 8.12 5.45
C ILE A 83 -11.06 9.10 5.66
N ASP A 84 -11.32 10.33 6.12
CA ASP A 84 -10.26 11.31 6.38
C ASP A 84 -9.33 10.88 7.52
N PHE A 85 -9.90 10.36 8.61
CA PHE A 85 -9.13 9.79 9.71
C PHE A 85 -8.26 8.62 9.24
N THR A 86 -8.83 7.71 8.44
CA THR A 86 -8.09 6.57 7.87
C THR A 86 -6.95 7.05 6.97
N ARG A 87 -7.22 7.98 6.04
CA ARG A 87 -6.21 8.59 5.17
C ARG A 87 -5.06 9.20 5.99
N ASN A 88 -5.38 10.02 6.98
CA ASN A 88 -4.37 10.69 7.79
C ASN A 88 -3.55 9.69 8.62
N SER A 89 -4.19 8.65 9.17
CA SER A 89 -3.50 7.58 9.89
C SER A 89 -2.51 6.81 9.00
N LEU A 90 -2.87 6.55 7.73
CA LEU A 90 -1.99 5.91 6.75
C LEU A 90 -0.80 6.81 6.39
N TYR A 91 -1.00 8.13 6.25
CA TYR A 91 0.10 9.06 6.05
C TYR A 91 1.05 9.11 7.24
N VAL A 92 0.53 9.16 8.47
CA VAL A 92 1.36 9.09 9.69
C VAL A 92 2.14 7.77 9.73
N GLY A 93 1.48 6.65 9.47
CA GLY A 93 2.13 5.33 9.39
C GLY A 93 3.25 5.29 8.35
N THR A 94 3.01 5.87 7.16
CA THR A 94 4.01 6.01 6.10
C THR A 94 5.22 6.81 6.57
N THR A 95 5.01 7.98 7.17
CA THR A 95 6.10 8.83 7.66
C THR A 95 6.90 8.13 8.76
N LEU A 96 6.23 7.46 9.70
CA LEU A 96 6.90 6.71 10.77
C LEU A 96 7.76 5.57 10.21
N LEU A 97 7.22 4.79 9.27
CA LEU A 97 7.96 3.69 8.64
C LEU A 97 9.11 4.21 7.76
N ARG A 98 8.95 5.33 7.07
CA ARG A 98 10.06 5.98 6.33
C ARG A 98 11.18 6.43 7.27
N VAL A 99 10.85 7.02 8.42
CA VAL A 99 11.86 7.39 9.42
C VAL A 99 12.53 6.14 9.99
N ALA A 100 11.78 5.10 10.31
CA ALA A 100 12.32 3.84 10.79
C ALA A 100 13.25 3.17 9.74
N ALA A 101 12.82 3.13 8.49
CA ALA A 101 13.60 2.63 7.36
C ALA A 101 14.90 3.42 7.20
N TYR A 102 14.83 4.75 7.25
CA TYR A 102 16.00 5.61 7.14
C TYR A 102 17.00 5.36 8.28
N VAL A 103 16.53 5.29 9.53
CA VAL A 103 17.40 4.99 10.69
C VAL A 103 18.02 3.60 10.57
N GLN A 104 17.26 2.60 10.16
CA GLN A 104 17.76 1.23 9.96
C GLN A 104 18.82 1.19 8.86
N GLN A 105 18.53 1.76 7.69
CA GLN A 105 19.45 1.80 6.55
C GLN A 105 20.72 2.59 6.87
N CYS A 106 20.63 3.73 7.58
CA CYS A 106 21.82 4.46 8.03
C CYS A 106 22.71 3.61 8.95
N ARG A 107 22.11 2.80 9.85
CA ARG A 107 22.86 1.91 10.73
C ARG A 107 23.52 0.76 9.97
N GLU A 108 22.86 0.22 8.95
CA GLU A 108 23.41 -0.82 8.08
C GLU A 108 24.56 -0.27 7.22
N ILE A 109 24.37 0.87 6.56
CA ILE A 109 25.38 1.53 5.72
C ILE A 109 26.61 1.95 6.54
N SER A 110 26.42 2.34 7.81
CA SER A 110 27.54 2.67 8.70
C SER A 110 28.38 1.45 9.07
N LYS A 111 27.85 0.22 9.00
CA LYS A 111 28.58 -1.02 9.25
C LYS A 111 29.22 -1.56 7.98
N ASP A 112 28.46 -1.53 6.89
CA ASP A 112 28.90 -1.97 5.57
C ASP A 112 28.41 -1.00 4.48
N PRO A 113 29.31 -0.24 3.83
CA PRO A 113 28.93 0.71 2.79
C PRO A 113 28.40 0.01 1.52
N ALA A 114 28.69 -1.28 1.30
CA ALA A 114 28.19 -2.01 0.13
C ALA A 114 26.67 -2.24 0.19
N THR A 115 26.09 -2.25 1.41
CA THR A 115 24.64 -2.43 1.62
C THR A 115 23.81 -1.33 0.94
N ALA A 116 24.39 -0.15 0.66
CA ALA A 116 23.69 0.94 -0.03
C ALA A 116 23.30 0.62 -1.49
N TYR A 117 24.01 -0.32 -2.13
CA TYR A 117 23.90 -0.66 -3.55
C TYR A 117 23.16 -1.98 -3.81
N ILE A 118 22.54 -2.57 -2.78
CA ILE A 118 21.78 -3.81 -2.93
C ILE A 118 20.54 -3.54 -3.79
N PRO A 119 20.35 -4.29 -4.89
CA PRO A 119 19.20 -4.11 -5.77
C PRO A 119 17.90 -4.46 -5.05
N ARG A 120 16.84 -3.75 -5.39
CA ARG A 120 15.50 -3.85 -4.80
C ARG A 120 14.91 -5.27 -4.82
N GLU A 121 15.28 -6.07 -5.82
CA GLU A 121 14.85 -7.47 -5.95
C GLU A 121 15.36 -8.38 -4.83
N GLN A 122 16.44 -7.98 -4.15
CA GLN A 122 17.06 -8.74 -3.06
C GLN A 122 16.70 -8.19 -1.68
N TRP A 123 15.77 -7.25 -1.61
CA TRP A 123 15.32 -6.72 -0.33
C TRP A 123 14.45 -7.76 0.38
N ASP A 124 14.42 -7.67 1.72
CA ASP A 124 13.54 -8.51 2.52
C ASP A 124 12.07 -8.18 2.21
N ASP A 125 11.21 -9.21 2.20
CA ASP A 125 9.78 -9.06 1.88
C ASP A 125 9.07 -8.09 2.84
N PHE A 126 9.57 -7.95 4.06
CA PHE A 126 9.03 -7.06 5.11
C PHE A 126 9.90 -5.84 5.39
N ASP A 127 10.74 -5.43 4.44
CA ASP A 127 11.55 -4.21 4.58
C ASP A 127 10.62 -2.99 4.86
N PRO A 128 10.88 -2.20 5.93
CA PRO A 128 10.03 -1.09 6.31
C PRO A 128 9.83 -0.05 5.20
N GLN A 129 10.78 0.09 4.29
CA GLN A 129 10.67 0.97 3.13
C GLN A 129 9.58 0.50 2.16
N LEU A 130 9.51 -0.80 1.86
CA LEU A 130 8.51 -1.37 0.96
C LEU A 130 7.11 -1.27 1.55
N VAL A 131 6.98 -1.55 2.85
CA VAL A 131 5.72 -1.42 3.58
C VAL A 131 5.26 0.05 3.60
N ALA A 132 6.19 1.00 3.80
CA ALA A 132 5.87 2.42 3.74
C ALA A 132 5.36 2.85 2.35
N GLU A 133 5.96 2.37 1.27
CA GLU A 133 5.50 2.65 -0.09
C GLU A 133 4.10 2.08 -0.36
N GLY A 134 3.81 0.87 0.13
CA GLY A 134 2.46 0.29 0.06
C GLY A 134 1.42 1.10 0.82
N LEU A 135 1.73 1.54 2.04
CA LEU A 135 0.86 2.41 2.84
C LEU A 135 0.67 3.79 2.21
N PHE A 136 1.71 4.35 1.60
CA PHE A 136 1.62 5.61 0.86
C PHE A 136 0.67 5.49 -0.33
N ALA A 137 0.76 4.39 -1.08
CA ALA A 137 -0.15 4.11 -2.19
C ALA A 137 -1.60 3.98 -1.72
N ALA A 138 -1.84 3.24 -0.63
CA ALA A 138 -3.16 3.14 -0.02
C ALA A 138 -3.69 4.52 0.44
N ALA A 139 -2.84 5.33 1.09
CA ALA A 139 -3.20 6.69 1.50
C ALA A 139 -3.61 7.57 0.30
N ASN A 140 -2.91 7.44 -0.83
CA ASN A 140 -3.24 8.17 -2.06
C ASN A 140 -4.58 7.73 -2.65
N VAL A 141 -4.93 6.45 -2.59
CA VAL A 141 -6.27 5.97 -2.99
C VAL A 141 -7.35 6.61 -2.11
N PHE A 142 -7.19 6.60 -0.78
CA PHE A 142 -8.14 7.26 0.12
C PHE A 142 -8.20 8.78 -0.09
N SER A 143 -7.07 9.41 -0.40
CA SER A 143 -7.00 10.83 -0.78
C SER A 143 -7.81 11.12 -2.05
N ALA A 144 -7.72 10.25 -3.06
CA ALA A 144 -8.53 10.37 -4.28
C ALA A 144 -10.02 10.11 -4.02
N LEU A 145 -10.38 9.15 -3.15
CA LEU A 145 -11.77 8.88 -2.77
C LEU A 145 -12.45 10.10 -2.12
N LYS A 146 -11.70 10.96 -1.43
CA LYS A 146 -12.23 12.22 -0.87
C LYS A 146 -12.76 13.17 -1.95
N LEU A 147 -12.30 13.07 -3.21
CA LEU A 147 -12.84 13.87 -4.31
C LEU A 147 -14.30 13.56 -4.61
N VAL A 148 -14.78 12.35 -4.30
CA VAL A 148 -16.20 11.99 -4.44
C VAL A 148 -17.08 12.85 -3.54
N HIS A 149 -16.56 13.27 -2.38
CA HIS A 149 -17.27 14.20 -1.49
C HIS A 149 -17.44 15.59 -2.13
N LEU A 150 -16.55 16.01 -3.03
CA LEU A 150 -16.67 17.29 -3.73
C LEU A 150 -17.90 17.34 -4.66
N PHE A 151 -18.36 16.18 -5.14
CA PHE A 151 -19.57 16.10 -5.95
C PHE A 151 -20.83 16.52 -5.19
N SER A 152 -20.81 16.52 -3.85
CA SER A 152 -21.90 17.04 -3.00
C SER A 152 -22.19 18.52 -3.25
N ILE A 153 -21.18 19.27 -3.67
CA ILE A 153 -21.27 20.72 -3.87
C ILE A 153 -22.05 21.03 -5.17
N ASN A 154 -22.02 20.12 -6.14
CA ASN A 154 -22.70 20.34 -7.41
C ASN A 154 -24.21 20.03 -7.27
N PRO A 155 -25.11 20.97 -7.64
CA PRO A 155 -26.56 20.78 -7.50
C PRO A 155 -27.12 19.55 -8.23
N HIS A 156 -26.48 19.10 -9.32
CA HIS A 156 -26.92 17.95 -10.11
C HIS A 156 -26.29 16.64 -9.63
N LEU A 157 -25.04 16.66 -9.15
CA LEU A 157 -24.32 15.45 -8.74
C LEU A 157 -24.53 15.09 -7.26
N GLY A 158 -24.90 16.06 -6.41
CA GLY A 158 -25.15 15.83 -4.99
C GLY A 158 -26.23 14.78 -4.70
N PRO A 159 -27.43 14.84 -5.32
CA PRO A 159 -28.46 13.82 -5.14
C PRO A 159 -28.01 12.42 -5.58
N LEU A 160 -27.18 12.34 -6.62
CA LEU A 160 -26.61 11.08 -7.12
C LEU A 160 -25.65 10.48 -6.08
N GLN A 161 -24.75 11.29 -5.51
CA GLN A 161 -23.81 10.85 -4.47
C GLN A 161 -24.55 10.35 -3.22
N ILE A 162 -25.60 11.05 -2.78
CA ILE A 162 -26.41 10.63 -1.61
C ILE A 162 -27.08 9.29 -1.89
N SER A 163 -27.61 9.11 -3.10
CA SER A 163 -28.25 7.86 -3.51
C SER A 163 -27.25 6.70 -3.52
N LEU A 164 -26.05 6.93 -4.06
CA LEU A 164 -24.95 5.96 -4.05
C LEU A 164 -24.55 5.57 -2.63
N GLY A 165 -24.41 6.55 -1.72
CA GLY A 165 -24.04 6.28 -0.32
C GLY A 165 -25.03 5.35 0.40
N ARG A 166 -26.34 5.48 0.12
CA ARG A 166 -27.37 4.58 0.69
C ARG A 166 -27.29 3.18 0.08
N MET A 167 -27.07 3.08 -1.23
CA MET A 167 -26.95 1.77 -1.91
C MET A 167 -25.73 0.98 -1.42
N VAL A 168 -24.60 1.65 -1.11
CA VAL A 168 -23.40 0.99 -0.57
C VAL A 168 -23.72 0.25 0.74
N ILE A 169 -24.55 0.83 1.61
CA ILE A 169 -24.97 0.17 2.86
C ILE A 169 -25.71 -1.14 2.57
N ASP A 170 -26.57 -1.15 1.55
CA ASP A 170 -27.30 -2.36 1.15
C ASP A 170 -26.38 -3.39 0.47
N ILE A 171 -25.38 -2.95 -0.31
CA ILE A 171 -24.34 -3.82 -0.87
C ILE A 171 -23.53 -4.50 0.24
N VAL A 172 -23.13 -3.76 1.28
CA VAL A 172 -22.37 -4.33 2.42
C VAL A 172 -23.20 -5.39 3.16
N LYS A 173 -24.51 -5.17 3.36
CA LYS A 173 -25.40 -6.18 3.94
C LYS A 173 -25.45 -7.45 3.07
N PHE A 174 -25.55 -7.30 1.76
CA PHE A 174 -25.55 -8.43 0.83
C PHE A 174 -24.20 -9.16 0.80
N PHE A 175 -23.10 -8.41 0.85
CA PHE A 175 -21.74 -8.95 0.89
C PHE A 175 -21.51 -9.87 2.10
N PHE A 176 -22.17 -9.62 3.24
CA PHE A 176 -22.09 -10.52 4.40
C PHE A 176 -22.67 -11.91 4.10
N ILE A 177 -23.86 -11.98 3.51
CA ILE A 177 -24.48 -13.25 3.10
C ILE A 177 -23.63 -13.94 2.04
N TYR A 178 -23.15 -13.19 1.05
CA TYR A 178 -22.26 -13.71 0.01
C TYR A 178 -20.98 -14.31 0.60
N SER A 179 -20.37 -13.64 1.59
CA SER A 179 -19.16 -14.12 2.26
C SER A 179 -19.38 -15.43 3.02
N LEU A 180 -20.55 -15.60 3.66
CA LEU A 180 -20.92 -16.86 4.32
C LEU A 180 -21.04 -18.01 3.32
N VAL A 181 -21.65 -17.75 2.16
CA VAL A 181 -21.76 -18.73 1.08
C VAL A 181 -20.38 -19.09 0.54
N LEU A 182 -19.53 -18.10 0.24
CA LEU A 182 -18.15 -18.35 -0.20
C LEU A 182 -17.35 -19.16 0.81
N PHE A 183 -17.48 -18.86 2.11
CA PHE A 183 -16.82 -19.60 3.16
C PHE A 183 -17.29 -21.07 3.22
N ALA A 184 -18.60 -21.31 3.13
CA ALA A 184 -19.14 -22.67 3.09
C ALA A 184 -18.61 -23.47 1.90
N PHE A 185 -18.56 -22.86 0.71
CA PHE A 185 -17.95 -23.48 -0.47
C PHE A 185 -16.44 -23.70 -0.30
N ALA A 186 -15.71 -22.74 0.26
CA ALA A 186 -14.28 -22.87 0.52
C ALA A 186 -13.98 -24.04 1.46
N CYS A 187 -14.74 -24.20 2.55
CA CYS A 187 -14.63 -25.35 3.45
C CYS A 187 -14.98 -26.67 2.74
N GLY A 188 -16.05 -26.71 1.94
CA GLY A 188 -16.44 -27.90 1.18
C GLY A 188 -15.39 -28.33 0.16
N LEU A 189 -14.82 -27.39 -0.58
CA LEU A 189 -13.74 -27.65 -1.54
C LEU A 189 -12.43 -28.04 -0.85
N ASN A 190 -12.07 -27.40 0.27
CA ASN A 190 -10.90 -27.77 1.05
C ASN A 190 -11.02 -29.22 1.57
N GLN A 191 -12.19 -29.62 2.04
CA GLN A 191 -12.45 -31.00 2.47
C GLN A 191 -12.39 -32.00 1.30
N LEU A 192 -12.95 -31.64 0.14
CA LEU A 192 -12.98 -32.51 -1.05
C LEU A 192 -11.58 -32.69 -1.66
N LEU A 193 -10.81 -31.61 -1.78
CA LEU A 193 -9.53 -31.58 -2.48
C LEU A 193 -8.32 -31.84 -1.56
N GLY A 194 -8.49 -31.73 -0.24
CA GLY A 194 -7.41 -31.93 0.73
C GLY A 194 -6.72 -33.28 0.60
N TYR A 195 -7.48 -34.37 0.42
CA TYR A 195 -6.91 -35.70 0.20
C TYR A 195 -6.03 -35.78 -1.05
N PHE A 196 -6.46 -35.16 -2.15
CA PHE A 196 -5.67 -35.12 -3.38
C PHE A 196 -4.43 -34.24 -3.25
N ALA A 197 -4.54 -33.12 -2.52
CA ALA A 197 -3.39 -32.27 -2.23
C ALA A 197 -2.32 -33.03 -1.41
N ASP A 198 -2.74 -33.80 -0.39
CA ASP A 198 -1.83 -34.62 0.41
C ASP A 198 -1.15 -35.72 -0.43
N LEU A 199 -1.86 -36.36 -1.35
CA LEU A 199 -1.26 -37.32 -2.28
C LEU A 199 -0.19 -36.68 -3.17
N GLU A 200 -0.45 -35.50 -3.72
CA GLU A 200 0.52 -34.77 -4.55
C GLU A 200 1.70 -34.27 -3.71
N ARG A 201 1.49 -33.90 -2.45
CA ARG A 201 2.57 -33.60 -1.49
C ARG A 201 3.48 -34.80 -1.30
N VAL A 202 2.93 -35.98 -1.01
CA VAL A 202 3.71 -37.20 -0.79
C VAL A 202 4.50 -37.57 -2.04
N ARG A 203 3.91 -37.44 -3.23
CA ARG A 203 4.62 -37.64 -4.51
C ARG A 203 5.78 -36.65 -4.68
N CYS A 204 5.56 -35.38 -4.38
CA CYS A 204 6.61 -34.37 -4.47
C CYS A 204 7.76 -34.64 -3.49
N TYR A 205 7.47 -35.05 -2.25
CA TYR A 205 8.46 -35.24 -1.17
C TYR A 205 8.84 -36.70 -0.92
N HIS A 206 8.76 -37.57 -1.94
CA HIS A 206 9.01 -39.00 -1.76
C HIS A 206 10.50 -39.36 -1.56
N LEU A 207 11.42 -38.45 -1.88
CA LEU A 207 12.86 -38.64 -1.75
C LEU A 207 13.29 -38.73 -0.27
N PRO A 208 14.28 -39.57 0.07
CA PRO A 208 14.80 -39.65 1.43
C PRO A 208 15.44 -38.31 1.82
N GLY A 209 15.01 -37.76 2.97
CA GLY A 209 15.44 -36.44 3.45
C GLY A 209 14.39 -35.32 3.29
N GLY A 210 13.20 -35.61 2.76
CA GLY A 210 12.10 -34.64 2.69
C GLY A 210 12.38 -33.49 1.72
N ILE A 211 13.21 -33.75 0.69
CA ILE A 211 13.48 -32.82 -0.41
C ILE A 211 12.43 -32.99 -1.52
N PRO A 212 12.02 -31.90 -2.19
CA PRO A 212 11.07 -31.97 -3.29
C PRO A 212 11.74 -32.48 -4.58
N ASP A 213 11.13 -33.46 -5.25
CA ASP A 213 11.60 -34.02 -6.53
C ASP A 213 11.06 -33.23 -7.73
N TRP A 214 11.78 -32.16 -8.11
CA TRP A 214 11.44 -31.36 -9.29
C TRP A 214 11.83 -32.01 -10.62
N GLU A 215 12.79 -32.94 -10.60
CA GLU A 215 13.34 -33.54 -11.82
C GLU A 215 12.44 -34.64 -12.38
N ASN A 216 11.93 -35.55 -11.53
CA ASN A 216 11.06 -36.64 -12.02
C ASN A 216 9.57 -36.40 -11.73
N ASN A 217 9.22 -35.61 -10.70
CA ASN A 217 7.83 -35.35 -10.29
C ASN A 217 7.49 -33.85 -10.20
N GLY A 218 8.07 -33.03 -11.08
CA GLY A 218 7.85 -31.58 -11.14
C GLY A 218 6.38 -31.16 -11.22
N ASP A 219 5.54 -31.92 -11.93
CA ASP A 219 4.09 -31.65 -12.03
C ASP A 219 3.36 -31.77 -10.68
N ALA A 220 3.72 -32.77 -9.87
CA ALA A 220 3.13 -32.96 -8.54
C ALA A 220 3.59 -31.85 -7.59
N CYS A 221 4.88 -31.47 -7.67
CA CYS A 221 5.41 -30.34 -6.90
C CYS A 221 4.77 -29.00 -7.29
N MET A 222 4.52 -28.76 -8.58
CA MET A 222 3.79 -27.57 -9.04
C MET A 222 2.34 -27.55 -8.55
N LYS A 223 1.64 -28.69 -8.62
CA LYS A 223 0.25 -28.81 -8.14
C LYS A 223 0.17 -28.59 -6.63
N TRP A 224 1.04 -29.24 -5.85
CA TRP A 224 1.13 -29.04 -4.41
C TRP A 224 1.43 -27.57 -4.05
N ARG A 225 2.38 -26.93 -4.74
CA ARG A 225 2.73 -25.52 -4.49
C ARG A 225 1.57 -24.55 -4.76
N ARG A 226 0.68 -24.88 -5.70
CA ARG A 226 -0.48 -24.04 -6.06
C ARG A 226 -1.71 -24.29 -5.19
N PHE A 227 -1.94 -25.54 -4.76
CA PHE A 227 -3.19 -25.95 -4.11
C PHE A 227 -3.04 -26.38 -2.64
N GLY A 228 -1.81 -26.62 -2.17
CA GLY A 228 -1.53 -27.20 -0.86
C GLY A 228 -0.98 -26.25 0.20
N LYS A 229 -0.79 -24.97 -0.12
CA LYS A 229 -0.43 -23.92 0.85
C LYS A 229 -1.65 -23.18 1.33
#